data_AF-A0A1W1H8H9-F1
#
_entry.id   AF-A0A1W1H8H9-F1
#
_cell.length_a   1.000
_cell.length_b   1.000
_cell.length_c   1.000
_cell.angle_alpha   90.00
_cell.angle_beta   90.00
_cell.angle_gamma   90.00
#
_symmetry.space_group_name_H-M   'P 1'
#
loop_
_entity.id
_entity.type
_entity.pdbx_description
1 polymer ?
#
loop_
_entity_poly.entity_id
_entity_poly.type
_entity_poly.pdbx_seq_one_letter_code
_entity_poly.pdbx_strand_id
1 'polypeptide(L)'
;MNNKSDKKAHLEYLKKDFFDIDLLEKIRKFLLFDEYEVLKKYGTWLLMLSSKKILPITDAQSRFLKVVKKEIKPETTFEKLWLKFLFIQENYDKYEKVWKIYNEELNLQEEIELRKLEEYYLYEEMENYFNDHDEQTFQIERNEHSYFYEDYQDDDYPDYDLPDSFGGVPEDNPDYDEVGGDSWGDYYAADWGDDDKEW
;
A
#
# COMPACT_ATOMS: atom_id res chain seq x y z
N MET A 1 -41.62 12.92 31.58
CA MET A 1 -41.28 11.59 31.02
C MET A 1 -40.07 11.03 31.76
N ASN A 2 -40.02 9.71 31.90
CA ASN A 2 -39.40 8.97 33.01
C ASN A 2 -37.87 8.85 32.87
N ASN A 3 -37.17 9.99 32.88
CA ASN A 3 -35.74 10.18 32.61
C ASN A 3 -34.81 9.23 33.40
N LYS A 4 -35.26 8.73 34.57
CA LYS A 4 -34.51 7.78 35.39
C LYS A 4 -34.52 6.35 34.82
N SER A 5 -35.63 5.94 34.20
CA SER A 5 -35.77 4.63 33.55
C SER A 5 -34.97 4.57 32.24
N ASP A 6 -35.06 5.62 31.44
CA ASP A 6 -34.36 5.70 30.14
C ASP A 6 -32.84 5.76 30.34
N LYS A 7 -32.35 6.56 31.32
CA LYS A 7 -30.93 6.58 31.68
C LYS A 7 -30.39 5.21 32.13
N LYS A 8 -31.19 4.44 32.86
CA LYS A 8 -30.80 3.09 33.30
C LYS A 8 -30.61 2.16 32.10
N ALA A 9 -31.52 2.22 31.11
CA ALA A 9 -31.41 1.43 29.88
C ALA A 9 -30.14 1.79 29.09
N HIS A 10 -29.84 3.09 28.94
CA HIS A 10 -28.60 3.53 28.27
C HIS A 10 -27.34 2.99 28.96
N LEU A 11 -27.28 3.07 30.30
CA LEU A 11 -26.14 2.57 31.08
C LEU A 11 -25.99 1.05 31.00
N GLU A 12 -27.09 0.31 30.84
CA GLU A 12 -27.05 -1.14 30.70
C GLU A 12 -26.39 -1.54 29.37
N TYR A 13 -26.76 -0.91 28.26
CA TYR A 13 -26.20 -1.23 26.94
C TYR A 13 -24.78 -0.72 26.74
N LEU A 14 -24.36 0.32 27.46
CA LEU A 14 -22.96 0.78 27.47
C LEU A 14 -22.01 -0.21 28.16
N LYS A 15 -22.53 -1.12 28.99
CA LYS A 15 -21.73 -2.15 29.69
C LYS A 15 -21.71 -3.49 28.96
N LYS A 16 -22.49 -3.62 27.88
CA LYS A 16 -22.55 -4.84 27.09
C LYS A 16 -21.52 -4.72 25.98
N ASP A 17 -20.65 -5.70 25.89
CA ASP A 17 -19.80 -5.88 24.73
C ASP A 17 -20.66 -6.08 23.47
N PHE A 18 -20.06 -5.86 22.30
CA PHE A 18 -20.76 -5.82 21.03
C PHE A 18 -21.63 -7.08 20.80
N PHE A 19 -22.87 -6.88 20.36
CA PHE A 19 -23.88 -7.95 20.21
C PHE A 19 -23.53 -8.99 19.13
N ASP A 20 -22.54 -8.73 18.28
CA ASP A 20 -22.09 -9.66 17.26
C ASP A 20 -20.56 -9.54 17.04
N ILE A 21 -19.80 -10.08 18.00
CA ILE A 21 -18.33 -10.07 17.93
C ILE A 21 -17.85 -10.73 16.64
N ASP A 22 -18.53 -11.78 16.17
CA ASP A 22 -18.17 -12.48 14.94
C ASP A 22 -18.29 -11.56 13.73
N LEU A 23 -19.37 -10.79 13.61
CA LEU A 23 -19.51 -9.77 12.56
C LEU A 23 -18.43 -8.69 12.68
N LEU A 24 -18.14 -8.21 13.89
CA LEU A 24 -17.13 -7.17 14.10
C LEU A 24 -15.73 -7.64 13.70
N GLU A 25 -15.35 -8.88 14.04
CA GLU A 25 -14.10 -9.50 13.61
C GLU A 25 -14.08 -9.73 12.10
N LYS A 26 -15.21 -10.13 11.51
CA LYS A 26 -15.34 -10.34 10.06
C LYS A 26 -15.02 -9.07 9.26
N ILE A 27 -15.43 -7.91 9.77
CA ILE A 27 -15.23 -6.60 9.12
C ILE A 27 -13.99 -5.86 9.60
N ARG A 28 -13.20 -6.41 10.54
CA ARG A 28 -12.02 -5.78 11.16
C ARG A 28 -11.08 -5.13 10.15
N LYS A 29 -10.81 -5.84 9.04
CA LYS A 29 -9.91 -5.41 7.95
C LYS A 29 -10.37 -4.13 7.22
N PHE A 30 -11.63 -3.75 7.35
CA PHE A 30 -12.20 -2.54 6.73
C PHE A 30 -12.27 -1.34 7.70
N LEU A 31 -11.80 -1.52 8.93
CA LEU A 31 -11.86 -0.53 10.01
C LEU A 31 -10.45 -0.15 10.45
N LEU A 32 -10.25 1.12 10.76
CA LEU A 32 -9.05 1.58 11.48
C LEU A 32 -9.06 1.04 12.91
N PHE A 33 -7.90 1.05 13.56
CA PHE A 33 -7.76 0.57 14.94
C PHE A 33 -8.74 1.29 15.89
N ASP A 34 -8.74 2.62 15.88
CA ASP A 34 -9.60 3.43 16.75
C ASP A 34 -11.10 3.26 16.43
N GLU A 35 -11.44 3.10 15.14
CA GLU A 35 -12.82 2.86 14.69
C GLU A 35 -13.37 1.56 15.26
N TYR A 36 -12.57 0.49 15.21
CA TYR A 36 -12.94 -0.79 15.79
C TYR A 36 -13.10 -0.71 17.30
N GLU A 37 -12.17 -0.06 18.02
CA GLU A 37 -12.28 0.08 19.48
C GLU A 37 -13.55 0.85 19.89
N VAL A 38 -13.92 1.87 19.13
CA VAL A 38 -15.18 2.60 19.33
C VAL A 38 -16.39 1.71 19.08
N LEU A 39 -16.42 0.93 17.99
CA LEU A 39 -17.53 0.01 17.71
C LEU A 39 -17.61 -1.13 18.72
N LYS A 40 -16.47 -1.67 19.16
CA LYS A 40 -16.40 -2.70 20.20
C LYS A 40 -17.01 -2.21 21.52
N LYS A 41 -16.72 -0.97 21.91
CA LYS A 41 -17.16 -0.37 23.17
C LYS A 41 -18.59 0.17 23.13
N TYR A 42 -19.00 0.79 22.02
CA TYR A 42 -20.27 1.54 21.94
C TYR A 42 -21.27 0.96 20.94
N GLY A 43 -20.90 -0.02 20.13
CA GLY A 43 -21.71 -0.48 19.01
C GLY A 43 -23.03 -1.13 19.44
N THR A 44 -23.08 -1.86 20.56
CA THR A 44 -24.35 -2.37 21.11
C THR A 44 -25.30 -1.21 21.46
N TRP A 45 -24.76 -0.16 22.08
CA TRP A 45 -25.55 1.02 22.43
C TRP A 45 -26.05 1.76 21.17
N LEU A 46 -25.21 1.94 20.15
CA LEU A 46 -25.58 2.54 18.87
C LEU A 46 -26.63 1.71 18.11
N LEU A 47 -26.52 0.37 18.15
CA LEU A 47 -27.50 -0.54 17.57
C LEU A 47 -28.86 -0.41 18.24
N MET A 48 -28.89 -0.39 19.58
CA MET A 48 -30.16 -0.25 20.33
C MET A 48 -30.80 1.12 20.09
N LEU A 49 -29.98 2.17 19.99
CA LEU A 49 -30.47 3.51 19.68
C LEU A 49 -31.06 3.56 18.27
N SER A 50 -30.29 3.15 17.25
CA SER A 50 -30.72 3.15 15.84
C SER A 50 -31.93 2.26 15.56
N SER A 51 -32.05 1.12 16.24
CA SER A 51 -33.22 0.23 16.16
C SER A 51 -34.42 0.68 17.01
N LYS A 52 -34.34 1.86 17.64
CA LYS A 52 -35.37 2.45 18.51
C LYS A 52 -35.76 1.56 19.71
N LYS A 53 -34.85 0.68 20.15
CA LYS A 53 -35.02 -0.13 21.38
C LYS A 53 -34.81 0.71 22.64
N ILE A 54 -34.01 1.78 22.53
CA ILE A 54 -33.89 2.84 23.53
C ILE A 54 -34.24 4.19 22.88
N LEU A 55 -34.85 5.09 23.65
CA LEU A 55 -35.23 6.43 23.20
C LEU A 55 -34.06 7.41 23.36
N PRO A 56 -33.88 8.37 22.44
CA PRO A 56 -32.87 9.40 22.63
C PRO A 56 -33.22 10.27 23.84
N ILE A 57 -32.25 10.50 24.71
CA ILE A 57 -32.36 11.35 25.91
C ILE A 57 -31.55 12.64 25.79
N THR A 58 -30.80 12.83 24.69
CA THR A 58 -30.06 14.05 24.37
C THR A 58 -30.30 14.49 22.93
N ASP A 59 -30.02 15.77 22.65
CA ASP A 59 -30.12 16.32 21.30
C ASP A 59 -29.14 15.65 20.33
N ALA A 60 -27.93 15.31 20.80
CA ALA A 60 -26.94 14.58 20.01
C ALA A 60 -27.45 13.19 19.60
N GLN A 61 -28.12 12.46 20.50
CA GLN A 61 -28.72 11.16 20.19
C GLN A 61 -29.91 11.31 19.22
N SER A 62 -30.71 12.36 19.38
CA SER A 62 -31.80 12.68 18.46
C SER A 62 -31.27 13.03 17.06
N ARG A 63 -30.16 13.78 16.98
CA ARG A 63 -29.45 14.09 15.74
C ARG A 63 -28.92 12.82 15.08
N PHE A 64 -28.24 11.96 15.84
CA PHE A 64 -27.75 10.67 15.36
C PHE A 64 -28.84 9.84 14.68
N LEU A 65 -30.06 9.79 15.25
CA LEU A 65 -31.18 9.09 14.62
C LEU A 65 -31.62 9.69 13.28
N LYS A 66 -31.56 11.02 13.13
CA LYS A 66 -31.83 11.68 11.84
C LYS A 66 -30.77 11.33 10.79
N VAL A 67 -29.50 11.25 11.21
CA VAL A 67 -28.40 10.79 10.33
C VAL A 67 -28.61 9.36 9.87
N VAL A 68 -28.95 8.44 10.79
CA VAL A 68 -29.18 7.03 10.44
C VAL A 68 -30.33 6.88 9.44
N LYS A 69 -31.34 7.75 9.51
CA LYS A 69 -32.44 7.80 8.55
C LYS A 69 -32.13 8.54 7.25
N LYS A 70 -30.90 9.05 7.08
CA LYS A 70 -30.47 9.85 5.93
C LYS A 70 -31.24 11.18 5.78
N GLU A 71 -31.84 11.69 6.85
CA GLU A 71 -32.56 12.97 6.85
C GLU A 71 -31.60 14.17 6.91
N ILE A 72 -30.40 13.97 7.47
CA ILE A 72 -29.34 14.99 7.57
C ILE A 72 -27.96 14.36 7.37
N LYS A 73 -26.96 15.18 7.00
CA LYS A 73 -25.57 14.72 6.80
C LYS A 73 -24.85 14.42 8.13
N PRO A 74 -23.95 13.41 8.16
CA PRO A 74 -23.12 13.11 9.33
C PRO A 74 -22.07 14.20 9.53
N GLU A 75 -21.91 14.69 10.76
CA GLU A 75 -20.89 15.71 11.09
C GLU A 75 -19.81 15.10 11.98
N THR A 76 -20.22 14.32 12.96
CA THR A 76 -19.32 13.76 13.97
C THR A 76 -18.63 12.49 13.49
N THR A 77 -17.47 12.19 14.07
CA THR A 77 -16.75 10.93 13.83
C THR A 77 -17.60 9.71 14.19
N PHE A 78 -18.40 9.77 15.26
CA PHE A 78 -19.32 8.71 15.65
C PHE A 78 -20.40 8.42 14.60
N GLU A 79 -21.00 9.48 14.04
CA GLU A 79 -22.02 9.35 13.00
C GLU A 79 -21.43 8.76 11.72
N LYS A 80 -20.27 9.27 11.29
CA LYS A 80 -19.55 8.77 10.11
C LYS A 80 -19.17 7.29 10.29
N LEU A 81 -18.64 6.93 11.45
CA LEU A 81 -18.25 5.56 11.78
C LEU A 81 -19.45 4.61 11.76
N TRP A 82 -20.58 5.01 12.36
CA TRP A 82 -21.77 4.16 12.37
C TRP A 82 -22.35 3.96 10.96
N LEU A 83 -22.38 5.01 10.13
CA LEU A 83 -22.78 4.86 8.73
C LEU A 83 -21.81 3.99 7.93
N LYS A 84 -20.50 4.13 8.16
CA LYS A 84 -19.48 3.25 7.57
C LYS A 84 -19.72 1.79 7.95
N PHE A 85 -20.00 1.52 9.23
CA PHE A 85 -20.34 0.18 9.72
C PHE A 85 -21.56 -0.40 8.99
N LEU A 86 -22.68 0.35 8.94
CA LEU A 86 -23.89 -0.09 8.24
C LEU A 86 -23.61 -0.36 6.76
N PHE A 87 -22.85 0.52 6.10
CA PHE A 87 -22.50 0.37 4.70
C PHE A 87 -21.69 -0.90 4.44
N ILE A 88 -20.67 -1.17 5.27
CA ILE A 88 -19.87 -2.39 5.18
C ILE A 88 -20.74 -3.62 5.44
N GLN A 89 -21.63 -3.57 6.42
CA GLN A 89 -22.52 -4.69 6.74
C GLN A 89 -23.46 -5.00 5.58
N GLU A 90 -24.08 -3.98 4.97
CA GLU A 90 -24.98 -4.14 3.83
C GLU A 90 -24.25 -4.61 2.56
N ASN A 91 -22.98 -4.22 2.37
CA ASN A 91 -22.22 -4.47 1.16
C ASN A 91 -21.06 -5.46 1.36
N TYR A 92 -21.11 -6.28 2.42
CA TYR A 92 -19.99 -7.10 2.85
C TYR A 92 -19.44 -7.98 1.73
N ASP A 93 -20.31 -8.68 1.00
CA ASP A 93 -19.90 -9.62 -0.05
C ASP A 93 -19.17 -8.91 -1.20
N LYS A 94 -19.61 -7.69 -1.53
CA LYS A 94 -18.95 -6.85 -2.54
C LYS A 94 -17.57 -6.41 -2.06
N TYR A 95 -17.47 -5.92 -0.83
CA TYR A 95 -16.19 -5.51 -0.21
C TYR A 95 -15.22 -6.68 -0.08
N GLU A 96 -15.70 -7.84 0.34
CA GLU A 96 -14.87 -9.04 0.48
C GLU A 96 -14.32 -9.49 -0.88
N LYS A 97 -15.13 -9.42 -1.94
CA LYS A 97 -14.67 -9.76 -3.29
C LYS A 97 -13.60 -8.78 -3.79
N VAL A 98 -13.83 -7.48 -3.65
CA VAL A 98 -12.86 -6.45 -4.06
C VAL A 98 -11.55 -6.58 -3.26
N TRP A 99 -11.65 -6.82 -1.96
CA TRP A 99 -10.49 -7.01 -1.09
C TRP A 99 -9.66 -8.23 -1.48
N LYS A 100 -10.30 -9.34 -1.89
CA LYS A 100 -9.58 -10.53 -2.38
C LYS A 100 -8.78 -10.22 -3.65
N ILE A 101 -9.40 -9.55 -4.62
CA ILE A 101 -8.75 -9.15 -5.87
C ILE A 101 -7.55 -8.24 -5.57
N TYR A 102 -7.75 -7.21 -4.76
CA TYR A 102 -6.67 -6.27 -4.40
C TYR A 102 -5.47 -6.97 -3.75
N ASN A 103 -5.70 -7.91 -2.81
CA ASN A 103 -4.60 -8.63 -2.18
C ASN A 103 -3.93 -9.65 -3.10
N GLU A 104 -4.67 -10.26 -4.04
CA GLU A 104 -4.08 -11.12 -5.06
C GLU A 104 -3.14 -10.31 -5.97
N GLU A 105 -3.56 -9.11 -6.39
CA GLU A 105 -2.73 -8.18 -7.17
C GLU A 105 -1.49 -7.72 -6.39
N LEU A 106 -1.65 -7.36 -5.12
CA LEU A 106 -0.53 -6.93 -4.26
C LEU A 106 0.49 -8.06 -4.08
N ASN A 107 0.03 -9.28 -3.78
CA ASN A 107 0.91 -10.44 -3.65
C ASN A 107 1.67 -10.74 -4.95
N LEU A 108 1.02 -10.57 -6.10
CA LEU A 108 1.68 -10.74 -7.41
C LEU A 108 2.77 -9.68 -7.63
N GLN A 109 2.56 -8.44 -7.21
CA GLN A 109 3.58 -7.40 -7.30
C GLN A 109 4.79 -7.73 -6.43
N GLU A 110 4.58 -8.14 -5.18
CA GLU A 110 5.65 -8.59 -4.29
C GLU A 110 6.45 -9.76 -4.89
N GLU A 111 5.77 -10.75 -5.50
CA GLU A 111 6.44 -11.89 -6.15
C GLU A 111 7.26 -11.47 -7.39
N ILE A 112 6.77 -10.49 -8.15
CA ILE A 112 7.51 -9.92 -9.29
C ILE A 112 8.75 -9.18 -8.81
N GLU A 113 8.64 -8.39 -7.74
CA GLU A 113 9.78 -7.68 -7.15
C GLU A 113 10.85 -8.64 -6.61
N LEU A 114 10.43 -9.72 -5.92
CA LEU A 114 11.35 -10.74 -5.45
C LEU A 114 12.09 -11.43 -6.61
N ARG A 115 11.39 -11.79 -7.69
CA ARG A 115 12.03 -12.39 -8.88
C ARG A 115 13.05 -11.45 -9.54
N LYS A 116 12.74 -10.17 -9.66
CA LYS A 116 13.69 -9.18 -10.19
C LYS A 116 14.94 -9.07 -9.32
N LEU A 117 14.76 -9.15 -8.01
CA LEU A 117 15.87 -9.12 -7.06
C LEU A 117 16.72 -10.40 -7.16
N GLU A 118 16.10 -11.58 -7.27
CA GLU A 118 16.81 -12.84 -7.50
C GLU A 118 17.60 -12.83 -8.81
N GLU A 119 16.99 -12.33 -9.89
CA GLU A 119 17.65 -12.19 -11.19
C GLU A 119 18.85 -11.23 -11.11
N TYR A 120 18.70 -10.09 -10.42
CA TYR A 120 19.79 -9.15 -10.18
C TYR A 120 20.97 -9.81 -9.46
N TYR A 121 20.72 -10.55 -8.38
CA TYR A 121 21.80 -11.24 -7.64
C TYR A 121 22.45 -12.35 -8.48
N LEU A 122 21.69 -13.05 -9.32
CA LEU A 122 22.25 -14.05 -10.23
C LEU A 122 23.19 -13.40 -11.26
N TYR A 123 22.83 -12.23 -11.80
CA TYR A 123 23.70 -11.48 -12.71
C TYR A 123 24.98 -11.00 -12.00
N GLU A 124 24.86 -10.47 -10.78
CA GLU A 124 26.02 -10.02 -10.00
C GLU A 124 26.97 -11.19 -9.68
N GLU A 125 26.44 -12.36 -9.32
CA GLU A 125 27.24 -13.57 -9.09
C GLU A 125 27.93 -14.04 -10.38
N MET A 126 27.22 -14.04 -11.52
CA MET A 126 27.80 -14.39 -12.81
C MET A 126 28.89 -13.40 -13.25
N GLU A 127 28.67 -12.09 -13.09
CA GLU A 127 29.64 -11.06 -13.43
C GLU A 127 30.91 -11.19 -12.59
N ASN A 128 30.78 -11.43 -11.28
CA ASN A 128 31.91 -11.72 -10.41
C ASN A 128 32.66 -13.00 -10.83
N TYR A 129 31.94 -14.06 -11.19
CA TYR A 129 32.55 -15.31 -11.67
C TYR A 129 33.35 -15.10 -12.97
N PHE A 130 32.81 -14.34 -13.93
CA PHE A 130 33.52 -14.03 -15.18
C PHE A 130 34.73 -13.11 -14.94
N ASN A 131 34.60 -12.10 -14.08
CA ASN A 131 35.72 -11.20 -13.75
C ASN A 131 36.88 -11.96 -13.06
N ASP A 132 36.56 -12.90 -12.15
CA ASP A 132 37.56 -13.76 -11.51
C ASP A 132 38.22 -14.75 -12.49
N HIS A 133 37.49 -15.24 -13.50
CA HIS A 133 38.02 -16.14 -14.52
C HIS A 133 38.85 -15.41 -15.58
N ASP A 134 38.46 -14.23 -16.02
CA ASP A 134 39.26 -13.43 -16.96
C ASP A 134 40.60 -13.03 -16.32
N GLU A 135 40.63 -12.70 -15.03
CA GLU A 135 41.88 -12.39 -14.33
C GLU A 135 42.82 -13.62 -14.21
N GLN A 136 42.28 -14.81 -14.01
CA GLN A 136 43.06 -16.06 -14.05
C GLN A 136 43.58 -16.39 -15.46
N THR A 137 42.77 -16.15 -16.49
CA THR A 137 43.14 -16.40 -17.89
C THR A 137 44.23 -15.44 -18.36
N PHE A 138 44.12 -14.16 -18.00
CA PHE A 138 45.18 -13.15 -18.24
C PHE A 138 46.48 -13.46 -17.49
N GLN A 139 46.43 -14.03 -16.28
CA GLN A 139 47.64 -14.46 -15.55
C GLN A 139 48.31 -15.68 -16.19
N ILE A 140 47.54 -16.62 -16.73
CA ILE A 140 48.08 -17.79 -17.47
C ILE A 140 48.77 -17.33 -18.76
N GLU A 141 48.14 -16.46 -19.55
CA GLU A 141 48.73 -15.95 -20.80
C GLU A 141 49.97 -15.07 -20.53
N ARG A 142 50.00 -14.28 -19.46
CA ARG A 142 51.21 -13.53 -19.06
C ARG A 142 52.38 -14.44 -18.69
N ASN A 143 52.09 -15.55 -18.02
CA ASN A 143 53.11 -16.51 -17.62
C ASN A 143 53.60 -17.34 -18.82
N GLU A 144 52.76 -17.59 -19.83
CA GLU A 144 53.16 -18.28 -21.07
C GLU A 144 53.89 -17.34 -22.06
N HIS A 145 53.50 -16.07 -22.17
CA HIS A 145 54.21 -15.07 -22.98
C HIS A 145 55.54 -14.60 -22.37
N SER A 146 55.75 -14.80 -21.06
CA SER A 146 57.05 -14.58 -20.42
C SER A 146 58.14 -15.56 -20.88
N TYR A 147 57.78 -16.66 -21.58
CA TYR A 147 58.75 -17.64 -22.10
C TYR A 147 59.08 -17.47 -23.59
N PHE A 148 58.55 -16.44 -24.27
CA PHE A 148 58.68 -16.30 -25.73
C PHE A 148 59.41 -15.04 -26.23
N TYR A 149 59.95 -14.21 -25.32
CA TYR A 149 60.61 -12.95 -25.66
C TYR A 149 62.06 -12.86 -25.15
N GLU A 150 62.86 -13.91 -25.35
CA GLU A 150 64.32 -13.82 -25.13
C GLU A 150 65.17 -13.92 -26.40
N ASP A 151 64.60 -14.14 -27.60
CA ASP A 151 65.40 -14.49 -28.79
C ASP A 151 65.22 -13.63 -30.06
N TYR A 152 64.55 -12.47 -29.99
CA TYR A 152 64.54 -11.52 -31.12
C TYR A 152 65.40 -10.30 -30.80
N GLN A 153 66.71 -10.46 -30.97
CA GLN A 153 67.62 -9.36 -31.25
C GLN A 153 67.52 -9.00 -32.75
N ASP A 154 67.44 -7.69 -33.02
CA ASP A 154 68.10 -6.95 -34.12
C ASP A 154 68.02 -7.58 -35.53
N ASP A 155 67.46 -6.98 -36.59
CA ASP A 155 67.49 -5.61 -37.08
C ASP A 155 66.40 -5.47 -38.19
N ASP A 156 66.14 -4.24 -38.64
CA ASP A 156 65.27 -3.85 -39.77
C ASP A 156 63.76 -3.70 -39.49
N TYR A 157 63.42 -2.70 -38.67
CA TYR A 157 62.11 -2.05 -38.78
C TYR A 157 62.20 -0.84 -39.72
N PRO A 158 61.43 -0.79 -40.82
CA PRO A 158 61.34 0.39 -41.67
C PRO A 158 60.60 1.52 -40.94
N ASP A 159 61.19 2.72 -40.99
CA ASP A 159 60.60 3.99 -40.55
C ASP A 159 59.26 4.22 -41.26
N TYR A 160 58.15 4.01 -40.54
CA TYR A 160 56.84 4.49 -40.97
C TYR A 160 56.54 5.77 -40.21
N ASP A 161 56.54 6.88 -40.93
CA ASP A 161 56.01 8.16 -40.47
C ASP A 161 54.55 7.97 -40.04
N LEU A 162 54.30 8.03 -38.74
CA LEU A 162 52.96 8.03 -38.17
C LEU A 162 52.31 9.40 -38.46
N PRO A 163 51.11 9.44 -39.06
CA PRO A 163 50.38 10.69 -39.22
C PRO A 163 49.90 11.21 -37.86
N ASP A 164 50.23 12.47 -37.58
CA ASP A 164 49.70 13.24 -36.49
C ASP A 164 48.17 13.34 -36.56
N SER A 165 47.54 13.23 -35.39
CA SER A 165 46.23 13.76 -35.04
C SER A 165 44.98 13.07 -35.58
N PHE A 166 44.23 12.43 -34.69
CA PHE A 166 42.78 12.57 -34.50
C PHE A 166 42.52 12.12 -33.05
N GLY A 167 42.14 12.93 -32.07
CA GLY A 167 41.27 14.11 -32.14
C GLY A 167 39.88 13.73 -31.67
N GLY A 168 39.62 13.88 -30.36
CA GLY A 168 38.28 14.09 -29.80
C GLY A 168 37.49 12.85 -29.37
N VAL A 169 37.52 12.58 -28.06
CA VAL A 169 36.42 11.92 -27.34
C VAL A 169 35.31 12.96 -27.14
N PRO A 170 34.04 12.68 -27.50
CA PRO A 170 32.92 13.46 -26.99
C PRO A 170 32.50 12.91 -25.64
N GLU A 171 32.91 13.60 -24.57
CA GLU A 171 32.12 13.72 -23.35
C GLU A 171 30.88 14.58 -23.68
N ASP A 172 29.69 14.10 -23.29
CA ASP A 172 28.46 14.86 -22.98
C ASP A 172 27.23 14.02 -23.35
N ASN A 173 26.43 13.58 -22.35
CA ASN A 173 25.08 14.09 -22.04
C ASN A 173 24.39 13.25 -20.93
N PRO A 174 23.30 13.71 -20.29
CA PRO A 174 23.32 14.11 -18.88
C PRO A 174 22.19 13.46 -18.05
N ASP A 175 22.19 13.78 -16.75
CA ASP A 175 21.02 13.98 -15.88
C ASP A 175 19.74 13.17 -16.14
N TYR A 176 19.52 12.16 -15.28
CA TYR A 176 18.17 11.84 -14.84
C TYR A 176 18.01 12.22 -13.37
N ASP A 177 17.38 13.37 -13.20
CA ASP A 177 16.91 13.93 -11.95
C ASP A 177 15.95 13.02 -11.19
N GLU A 178 16.04 13.16 -9.88
CA GLU A 178 15.07 12.78 -8.87
C GLU A 178 13.63 13.12 -9.29
N VAL A 179 12.75 12.11 -9.24
CA VAL A 179 11.31 12.36 -9.06
C VAL A 179 10.90 11.69 -7.77
N GLY A 180 10.85 12.49 -6.71
CA GLY A 180 10.24 12.15 -5.45
C GLY A 180 8.73 11.98 -5.59
N GLY A 181 8.22 11.01 -4.84
CA GLY A 181 6.96 11.05 -4.09
C GLY A 181 5.68 11.31 -4.87
N ASP A 182 4.84 10.28 -4.96
CA ASP A 182 3.40 10.48 -4.81
C ASP A 182 2.81 9.49 -3.79
N SER A 183 2.38 10.10 -2.70
CA SER A 183 1.65 9.56 -1.57
C SER A 183 0.24 9.16 -2.04
N TRP A 184 -0.11 7.88 -1.96
CA TRP A 184 -1.43 7.33 -2.25
C TRP A 184 -2.47 7.68 -1.17
N GLY A 185 -2.77 8.98 -1.04
CA GLY A 185 -3.50 9.56 0.08
C GLY A 185 -4.90 10.10 -0.19
N ASP A 186 -5.54 9.86 -1.35
CA ASP A 186 -6.80 10.55 -1.70
C ASP A 186 -7.90 9.65 -2.33
N TYR A 187 -8.18 8.49 -1.72
CA TYR A 187 -9.26 7.59 -2.19
C TYR A 187 -10.64 7.77 -1.49
N TYR A 188 -10.89 8.89 -0.81
CA TYR A 188 -12.21 9.17 -0.22
C TYR A 188 -12.81 10.50 -0.62
N ALA A 189 -12.89 10.75 -1.93
CA ALA A 189 -13.86 11.68 -2.50
C ALA A 189 -14.92 10.87 -3.28
N ALA A 190 -15.75 10.13 -2.56
CA ALA A 190 -17.00 9.63 -3.13
C ALA A 190 -17.98 10.80 -3.17
N ASP A 191 -18.01 11.42 -4.36
CA ASP A 191 -19.02 12.31 -4.87
C ASP A 191 -20.42 11.68 -4.66
N TRP A 192 -21.20 12.28 -3.75
CA TRP A 192 -22.60 11.94 -3.59
C TRP A 192 -23.35 12.67 -4.69
N GLY A 193 -23.40 12.04 -5.86
CA GLY A 193 -24.24 12.48 -6.96
C GLY A 193 -25.68 12.62 -6.50
N ASP A 194 -26.15 13.86 -6.52
CA ASP A 194 -27.56 14.23 -6.58
C ASP A 194 -28.15 13.67 -7.87
N ASP A 195 -28.73 12.47 -7.83
CA ASP A 195 -29.70 12.04 -8.84
C ASP A 195 -31.10 12.39 -8.34
N ASP A 196 -31.37 13.70 -8.40
CA ASP A 196 -32.70 14.26 -8.46
C ASP A 196 -33.20 14.18 -9.91
N LYS A 197 -34.41 13.63 -10.08
CA LYS A 197 -35.36 13.75 -11.21
C LYS A 197 -35.20 12.74 -12.35
N GLU A 198 -36.19 11.86 -12.49
CA GLU A 198 -37.29 12.09 -13.46
C GLU A 198 -38.38 10.98 -13.39
N TRP A 199 -39.64 11.44 -13.28
CA TRP A 199 -40.96 10.76 -13.36
C TRP A 199 -41.48 9.94 -12.17
#